data_AF-A0A7G8DLQ1-F1
#
_entry.id   AF-A0A7G8DLQ1-F1
#
_cell.length_a   1.000
_cell.length_b   1.000
_cell.length_c   1.000
_cell.angle_alpha   90.00
_cell.angle_beta   90.00
_cell.angle_gamma   90.00
#
_symmetry.space_group_name_H-M   'P 1'
#
loop_
_entity.id
_entity.type
_entity.pdbx_description
1 polymer ?
#
loop_
_entity_poly.entity_id
_entity_poly.type
_entity_poly.pdbx_seq_one_letter_code
_entity_poly.pdbx_strand_id
1 'polypeptide(L)'
;MRPGTGDVGLLGLGPSVRVRAVAALALTLFAPCFAGSSKAETWDRVGSYAALIRQAGTHTLVAKDCPSALLGAFHAPRNALLICANNIEDDPGQVWVVLAHESAHVMQHCHGGPLLADHQVGNALARIESQSQTTFQELRLYHQSQRRDEIEARLVQGMPPDEVEALFRSFCAERLSHRQVPPPPAVPRSAP
;
A
#
# COMPACT_ATOMS: atom_id res chain seq x y z
N MET A 1 11.35 86.12 -25.33
CA MET A 1 11.58 86.88 -24.09
C MET A 1 12.49 86.03 -23.18
N ARG A 2 13.45 86.65 -22.48
CA ARG A 2 14.32 86.08 -21.41
C ARG A 2 13.76 86.51 -20.02
N PRO A 3 14.26 86.07 -18.84
CA PRO A 3 15.24 85.02 -18.47
C PRO A 3 14.57 83.87 -17.65
N GLY A 4 15.23 82.92 -16.95
CA GLY A 4 16.65 82.51 -16.90
C GLY A 4 17.31 82.56 -15.50
N THR A 5 17.52 81.40 -14.84
CA THR A 5 18.29 81.25 -13.57
C THR A 5 19.14 79.96 -13.56
N GLY A 6 20.44 80.08 -13.34
CA GLY A 6 21.29 79.05 -12.70
C GLY A 6 21.36 79.30 -11.19
N ASP A 7 22.34 78.83 -10.39
CA ASP A 7 23.56 78.04 -10.64
C ASP A 7 24.15 77.57 -9.26
N VAL A 8 25.18 76.71 -9.26
CA VAL A 8 26.19 76.43 -8.18
C VAL A 8 25.80 75.63 -6.90
N GLY A 9 26.68 74.68 -6.50
CA GLY A 9 26.86 74.21 -5.11
C GLY A 9 26.92 72.67 -4.93
N LEU A 10 28.00 71.90 -5.12
CA LEU A 10 29.40 71.92 -4.63
C LEU A 10 29.65 71.01 -3.39
N LEU A 11 30.48 69.96 -3.60
CA LEU A 11 31.30 69.17 -2.65
C LEU A 11 30.67 68.29 -1.54
N GLY A 12 31.26 67.09 -1.36
CA GLY A 12 30.99 66.21 -0.21
C GLY A 12 31.53 64.78 -0.34
N LEU A 13 32.87 64.58 -0.36
CA LEU A 13 33.44 63.24 -0.12
C LEU A 13 33.41 62.91 1.39
N GLY A 14 32.87 61.75 1.76
CA GLY A 14 32.89 61.20 3.11
C GLY A 14 33.31 59.72 3.09
N PRO A 15 34.27 59.27 3.92
CA PRO A 15 34.85 57.93 3.79
C PRO A 15 34.26 56.87 4.74
N SER A 16 34.44 55.61 4.35
CA SER A 16 34.69 54.45 5.24
C SER A 16 33.71 54.11 6.37
N VAL A 17 32.86 53.10 6.14
CA VAL A 17 32.58 52.06 7.16
C VAL A 17 32.68 50.68 6.52
N ARG A 18 33.46 49.79 7.15
CA ARG A 18 33.66 48.41 6.71
C ARG A 18 32.43 47.56 7.06
N VAL A 19 31.67 47.10 6.06
CA VAL A 19 30.60 46.12 6.29
C VAL A 19 31.24 44.76 6.58
N ARG A 20 31.10 44.27 7.81
CA ARG A 20 31.50 42.91 8.19
C ARG A 20 30.56 41.91 7.51
N ALA A 21 31.08 41.12 6.57
CA ALA A 21 30.35 39.99 6.00
C ALA A 21 30.21 38.88 7.05
N VAL A 22 29.05 38.82 7.71
CA VAL A 22 28.65 37.67 8.54
C VAL A 22 27.96 36.66 7.63
N ALA A 23 28.76 35.82 6.97
CA ALA A 23 28.25 34.72 6.16
C ALA A 23 27.81 33.55 7.08
N ALA A 24 26.59 33.64 7.60
CA ALA A 24 25.92 32.54 8.29
C ALA A 24 24.67 32.15 7.47
N LEU A 25 24.75 31.09 6.67
CA LEU A 25 23.60 30.58 5.93
C LEU A 25 23.54 29.04 5.92
N ALA A 26 22.48 28.55 6.55
CA ALA A 26 21.79 27.28 6.34
C ALA A 26 22.64 25.98 6.25
N LEU A 27 22.64 25.22 7.37
CA LEU A 27 22.56 23.76 7.27
C LEU A 27 21.22 23.39 6.59
N THR A 28 21.27 22.99 5.32
CA THR A 28 20.11 22.36 4.68
C THR A 28 19.99 20.93 5.18
N LEU A 29 19.08 20.72 6.13
CA LEU A 29 18.61 19.39 6.49
C LEU A 29 17.90 18.78 5.26
N PHE A 30 18.61 17.92 4.53
CA PHE A 30 17.99 17.00 3.58
C PHE A 30 17.10 16.02 4.35
N ALA A 31 15.84 16.41 4.56
CA ALA A 31 14.80 15.46 4.93
C ALA A 31 14.65 14.48 3.76
N PRO A 32 14.81 13.16 3.96
CA PRO A 32 14.53 12.19 2.91
C PRO A 32 13.02 12.22 2.63
N CYS A 33 12.64 12.65 1.42
CA CYS A 33 11.30 12.42 0.91
C CYS A 33 11.10 10.90 0.79
N PHE A 34 10.37 10.30 1.73
CA PHE A 34 9.93 8.91 1.63
C PHE A 34 8.89 8.78 0.52
N ALA A 35 9.36 8.73 -0.73
CA ALA A 35 8.57 8.37 -1.91
C ALA A 35 8.33 6.85 -1.91
N GLY A 36 7.59 6.36 -0.90
CA GLY A 36 7.28 4.95 -0.72
C GLY A 36 6.13 4.49 -1.61
N SER A 37 6.43 4.13 -2.86
CA SER A 37 5.60 3.18 -3.62
C SER A 37 6.28 1.81 -3.63
N SER A 38 6.59 1.30 -2.43
CA SER A 38 7.12 -0.03 -2.25
C SER A 38 5.99 -1.04 -2.48
N LYS A 39 5.95 -1.62 -3.68
CA LYS A 39 5.46 -3.00 -3.80
C LYS A 39 6.46 -3.91 -3.08
N ALA A 40 6.13 -5.15 -2.76
CA ALA A 40 7.14 -6.02 -2.17
C ALA A 40 8.27 -6.28 -3.18
N GLU A 41 9.44 -5.71 -2.91
CA GLU A 41 10.60 -5.74 -3.82
C GLU A 41 11.35 -7.08 -3.78
N THR A 42 10.93 -8.02 -2.92
CA THR A 42 11.63 -9.30 -2.69
C THR A 42 10.71 -10.50 -2.59
N TRP A 43 11.19 -11.65 -3.09
CA TRP A 43 10.53 -12.94 -2.96
C TRP A 43 10.33 -13.37 -1.50
N ASP A 44 11.24 -13.01 -0.59
CA ASP A 44 11.10 -13.30 0.84
C ASP A 44 9.87 -12.62 1.44
N ARG A 45 9.54 -11.38 1.02
CA ARG A 45 8.35 -10.68 1.52
C ARG A 45 7.06 -11.28 0.94
N VAL A 46 7.05 -11.64 -0.35
CA VAL A 46 5.95 -12.37 -0.99
C VAL A 46 5.72 -13.72 -0.28
N GLY A 47 6.79 -14.50 -0.06
CA GLY A 47 6.74 -15.80 0.60
C GLY A 47 6.28 -15.73 2.06
N SER A 48 6.75 -14.73 2.81
CA SER A 48 6.35 -14.48 4.20
C SER A 48 4.89 -14.08 4.31
N TYR A 49 4.39 -13.21 3.43
CA TYR A 49 2.98 -12.82 3.43
C TYR A 49 2.07 -13.98 3.00
N ALA A 50 2.47 -14.76 1.98
CA ALA A 50 1.78 -16.00 1.63
C ALA A 50 1.78 -17.01 2.79
N ALA A 51 2.84 -17.05 3.62
CA ALA A 51 2.87 -17.88 4.82
C ALA A 51 1.89 -17.40 5.91
N LEU A 52 1.72 -16.09 6.08
CA LEU A 52 0.70 -15.51 6.96
C LEU A 52 -0.73 -15.83 6.48
N ILE A 53 -0.99 -15.76 5.17
CA ILE A 53 -2.27 -16.16 4.56
C ILE A 53 -2.54 -17.66 4.84
N ARG A 54 -1.52 -18.51 4.67
CA ARG A 54 -1.62 -19.94 5.05
C ARG A 54 -1.83 -20.13 6.55
N GLN A 55 -1.22 -19.31 7.41
CA GLN A 55 -1.38 -19.35 8.85
C GLN A 55 -2.85 -19.06 9.26
N ALA A 56 -3.51 -18.10 8.61
CA ALA A 56 -4.94 -17.81 8.76
C ALA A 56 -5.87 -18.89 8.16
N GLY A 57 -5.33 -20.01 7.67
CA GLY A 57 -6.09 -21.18 7.22
C GLY A 57 -6.43 -21.20 5.74
N THR A 58 -6.00 -20.20 4.96
CA THR A 58 -6.28 -20.10 3.53
C THR A 58 -5.25 -20.87 2.71
N HIS A 59 -5.72 -21.73 1.80
CA HIS A 59 -4.83 -22.44 0.89
C HIS A 59 -4.27 -21.45 -0.15
N THR A 60 -2.94 -21.43 -0.32
CA THR A 60 -2.29 -20.63 -1.38
C THR A 60 -1.81 -21.58 -2.48
N LEU A 61 -2.37 -21.46 -3.66
CA LEU A 61 -2.11 -22.31 -4.83
C LEU A 61 -1.41 -21.51 -5.93
N VAL A 62 -0.60 -22.20 -6.73
CA VAL A 62 0.01 -21.63 -7.95
C VAL A 62 -0.31 -22.55 -9.12
N ALA A 63 -0.92 -22.01 -10.16
CA ALA A 63 -1.20 -22.71 -11.42
C ALA A 63 -0.32 -22.18 -12.57
N LYS A 64 -0.20 -22.98 -13.63
CA LYS A 64 0.60 -22.67 -14.84
C LYS A 64 -0.20 -22.81 -16.13
N ASP A 65 -1.51 -22.98 -16.00
CA ASP A 65 -2.47 -23.37 -17.03
C ASP A 65 -3.78 -22.55 -16.91
N CYS A 66 -3.71 -21.37 -16.29
CA CYS A 66 -4.86 -20.48 -16.17
C CYS A 66 -5.26 -19.87 -17.53
N PRO A 67 -6.57 -19.59 -17.75
CA PRO A 67 -7.04 -18.80 -18.88
C PRO A 67 -6.30 -17.46 -19.00
N SER A 68 -6.11 -16.97 -20.22
CA SER A 68 -5.44 -15.68 -20.46
C SER A 68 -6.11 -14.53 -19.68
N ALA A 69 -5.29 -13.58 -19.23
CA ALA A 69 -5.66 -12.42 -18.40
C ALA A 69 -6.16 -12.72 -16.97
N LEU A 70 -6.35 -13.99 -16.56
CA LEU A 70 -6.58 -14.32 -15.15
C LEU A 70 -5.24 -14.28 -14.39
N LEU A 71 -5.02 -13.28 -13.54
CA LEU A 71 -3.78 -13.15 -12.77
C LEU A 71 -3.86 -13.89 -11.42
N GLY A 72 -5.00 -13.77 -10.73
CA GLY A 72 -5.29 -14.46 -9.47
C GLY A 72 -6.77 -14.73 -9.33
N ALA A 73 -7.13 -15.45 -8.26
CA ALA A 73 -8.51 -15.58 -7.80
C ALA A 73 -8.59 -16.08 -6.35
N PHE A 74 -9.50 -15.53 -5.56
CA PHE A 74 -9.94 -16.12 -4.30
C PHE A 74 -11.30 -16.82 -4.44
N HIS A 75 -11.37 -18.08 -4.01
CA HIS A 75 -12.59 -18.89 -4.04
C HIS A 75 -13.06 -19.21 -2.61
N ALA A 76 -13.93 -18.36 -2.06
CA ALA A 76 -14.41 -18.43 -0.67
C ALA A 76 -14.94 -19.82 -0.24
N PRO A 77 -15.77 -20.55 -1.02
CA PRO A 77 -16.26 -21.87 -0.58
C PRO A 77 -15.19 -22.97 -0.46
N ARG A 78 -13.97 -22.73 -0.96
CA ARG A 78 -12.81 -23.63 -0.79
C ARG A 78 -11.72 -23.02 0.10
N ASN A 79 -11.93 -21.80 0.60
CA ASN A 79 -10.94 -20.96 1.29
C ASN A 79 -9.55 -21.03 0.62
N ALA A 80 -9.52 -20.80 -0.70
CA ALA A 80 -8.34 -20.96 -1.53
C ALA A 80 -8.06 -19.72 -2.38
N LEU A 81 -6.83 -19.22 -2.29
CA LEU A 81 -6.25 -18.15 -3.09
C LEU A 81 -5.35 -18.79 -4.16
N LEU A 82 -5.54 -18.40 -5.42
CA LEU A 82 -4.79 -18.87 -6.58
C LEU A 82 -3.96 -17.73 -7.18
N ILE A 83 -2.70 -18.03 -7.52
CA ILE A 83 -1.85 -17.20 -8.37
C ILE A 83 -1.62 -17.93 -9.70
N CYS A 84 -1.85 -17.24 -10.82
CA CYS A 84 -1.70 -17.78 -12.17
C CYS A 84 -0.34 -17.40 -12.76
N ALA A 85 0.69 -18.17 -12.43
CA ALA A 85 2.08 -17.90 -12.81
C ALA A 85 2.35 -17.91 -14.32
N ASN A 86 1.42 -18.41 -15.15
CA ASN A 86 1.53 -18.33 -16.61
C ASN A 86 1.05 -16.99 -17.20
N ASN A 87 0.45 -16.11 -16.40
CA ASN A 87 -0.04 -14.79 -16.82
C ASN A 87 0.66 -13.62 -16.09
N ILE A 88 1.63 -13.91 -15.21
CA ILE A 88 2.38 -12.92 -14.42
C ILE A 88 3.87 -13.09 -14.76
N GLU A 89 4.60 -11.99 -14.86
CA GLU A 89 6.07 -11.99 -15.00
C GLU A 89 6.73 -12.58 -13.74
N ASP A 90 7.94 -13.14 -13.88
CA ASP A 90 8.73 -13.68 -12.75
C ASP A 90 9.38 -12.55 -11.93
N ASP A 91 8.53 -11.66 -11.40
CA ASP A 91 8.87 -10.45 -10.66
C ASP A 91 8.10 -10.41 -9.32
N PRO A 92 8.79 -10.20 -8.18
CA PRO A 92 8.14 -10.18 -6.87
C PRO A 92 7.16 -9.01 -6.71
N GLY A 93 7.39 -7.88 -7.40
CA GLY A 93 6.49 -6.74 -7.40
C GLY A 93 5.17 -7.04 -8.10
N GLN A 94 5.20 -7.70 -9.25
CA GLN A 94 4.00 -8.14 -10.00
C GLN A 94 3.23 -9.21 -9.22
N VAL A 95 3.91 -10.22 -8.66
CA VAL A 95 3.25 -11.22 -7.80
C VAL A 95 2.66 -10.58 -6.54
N TRP A 96 3.31 -9.58 -5.96
CA TRP A 96 2.78 -8.83 -4.82
C TRP A 96 1.47 -8.11 -5.12
N VAL A 97 1.35 -7.46 -6.30
CA VAL A 97 0.10 -6.80 -6.74
C VAL A 97 -1.08 -7.75 -6.66
N VAL A 98 -0.91 -8.95 -7.24
CA VAL A 98 -1.97 -9.96 -7.29
C VAL A 98 -2.21 -10.52 -5.89
N LEU A 99 -1.16 -10.88 -5.15
CA LEU A 99 -1.30 -11.44 -3.80
C LEU A 99 -1.99 -10.47 -2.83
N ALA A 100 -1.69 -9.17 -2.91
CA ALA A 100 -2.35 -8.14 -2.10
C ALA A 100 -3.83 -7.94 -2.50
N HIS A 101 -4.14 -7.94 -3.80
CA HIS A 101 -5.52 -7.91 -4.31
C HIS A 101 -6.33 -9.10 -3.77
N GLU A 102 -5.88 -10.33 -4.03
CA GLU A 102 -6.61 -11.54 -3.60
C GLU A 102 -6.67 -11.67 -2.07
N SER A 103 -5.68 -11.15 -1.34
CA SER A 103 -5.72 -11.13 0.12
C SER A 103 -6.83 -10.24 0.67
N ALA A 104 -7.29 -9.23 -0.05
CA ALA A 104 -8.45 -8.42 0.35
C ALA A 104 -9.73 -9.26 0.37
N HIS A 105 -9.93 -10.12 -0.62
CA HIS A 105 -11.03 -11.08 -0.63
C HIS A 105 -10.89 -12.14 0.48
N VAL A 106 -9.67 -12.53 0.83
CA VAL A 106 -9.42 -13.35 2.03
C VAL A 106 -9.81 -12.59 3.31
N MET A 107 -9.46 -11.31 3.45
CA MET A 107 -9.82 -10.47 4.60
C MET A 107 -11.34 -10.29 4.73
N GLN A 108 -12.03 -10.01 3.61
CA GLN A 108 -13.50 -9.92 3.55
C GLN A 108 -14.15 -11.22 4.03
N HIS A 109 -13.60 -12.36 3.59
CA HIS A 109 -14.06 -13.69 4.00
C HIS A 109 -13.65 -14.09 5.43
N CYS A 110 -12.54 -13.56 5.97
CA CYS A 110 -12.18 -13.72 7.37
C CYS A 110 -13.19 -13.05 8.30
N HIS A 111 -13.57 -11.80 7.99
CA HIS A 111 -14.45 -10.97 8.81
C HIS A 111 -15.94 -11.17 8.51
N GLY A 112 -16.29 -11.74 7.35
CA GLY A 112 -17.67 -11.95 6.92
C GLY A 112 -18.36 -10.71 6.35
N GLY A 113 -17.59 -9.75 5.85
CA GLY A 113 -18.11 -8.47 5.36
C GLY A 113 -17.03 -7.54 4.78
N PRO A 114 -17.41 -6.29 4.45
CA PRO A 114 -16.51 -5.33 3.82
C PRO A 114 -15.34 -4.88 4.71
N LEU A 115 -14.25 -4.46 4.08
CA LEU A 115 -13.07 -3.88 4.75
C LEU A 115 -13.23 -2.40 5.11
N LEU A 116 -14.07 -1.69 4.36
CA LEU A 116 -14.31 -0.26 4.57
C LEU A 116 -15.72 -0.02 5.10
N ALA A 117 -15.88 1.00 5.95
CA ALA A 117 -17.19 1.56 6.23
C ALA A 117 -17.72 2.34 5.01
N ASP A 118 -19.03 2.41 4.83
CA ASP A 118 -19.68 2.96 3.64
C ASP A 118 -19.20 4.37 3.26
N HIS A 119 -18.97 5.23 4.27
CA HIS A 119 -18.48 6.61 4.09
C HIS A 119 -17.02 6.70 3.58
N GLN A 120 -16.24 5.62 3.67
CA GLN A 120 -14.85 5.58 3.24
C GLN A 120 -14.70 5.17 1.76
N VAL A 121 -15.72 4.54 1.16
CA VAL A 121 -15.69 4.02 -0.22
C VAL A 121 -15.41 5.13 -1.25
N GLY A 122 -15.95 6.34 -1.04
CA GLY A 122 -15.67 7.49 -1.92
C GLY A 122 -14.21 7.93 -1.90
N ASN A 123 -13.56 7.91 -0.71
CA ASN A 123 -12.14 8.24 -0.57
C ASN A 123 -11.25 7.13 -1.17
N ALA A 124 -11.66 5.87 -1.06
CA ALA A 124 -10.97 4.74 -1.70
C ALA A 124 -10.97 4.89 -3.23
N LEU A 125 -12.12 5.20 -3.83
CA LEU A 125 -12.24 5.48 -5.26
C LEU A 125 -11.32 6.64 -5.71
N ALA A 126 -11.29 7.75 -4.97
CA ALA A 126 -10.42 8.88 -5.29
C ALA A 126 -8.92 8.53 -5.17
N ARG A 127 -8.53 7.69 -4.21
CA ARG A 127 -7.15 7.17 -4.11
C ARG A 127 -6.81 6.27 -5.30
N ILE A 128 -7.71 5.37 -5.70
CA ILE A 128 -7.52 4.49 -6.86
C ILE A 128 -7.40 5.30 -8.16
N GLU A 129 -8.26 6.30 -8.37
CA GLU A 129 -8.20 7.16 -9.55
C GLU A 129 -6.88 7.94 -9.64
N SER A 130 -6.42 8.52 -8.52
CA SER A 130 -5.13 9.23 -8.49
C SER A 130 -3.90 8.33 -8.65
N GLN A 131 -4.01 7.02 -8.39
CA GLN A 131 -2.96 6.03 -8.63
C GLN A 131 -3.00 5.45 -10.07
N SER A 132 -4.18 5.23 -10.64
CA SER A 132 -4.34 4.65 -11.98
C SER A 132 -5.74 4.91 -12.56
N GLN A 133 -5.82 5.79 -13.55
CA GLN A 133 -7.07 6.03 -14.29
C GLN A 133 -7.59 4.76 -14.98
N THR A 134 -6.70 3.88 -15.45
CA THR A 134 -7.09 2.60 -16.08
C THR A 134 -7.77 1.67 -15.08
N THR A 135 -7.18 1.50 -13.90
CA THR A 135 -7.77 0.70 -12.80
C THR A 135 -9.14 1.25 -12.40
N PHE A 136 -9.27 2.57 -12.30
CA PHE A 136 -10.55 3.22 -12.00
C PHE A 136 -11.60 3.01 -13.10
N GLN A 137 -11.20 3.00 -14.37
CA GLN A 137 -12.10 2.67 -15.49
C GLN A 137 -12.52 1.20 -15.48
N GLU A 138 -11.61 0.26 -15.18
CA GLU A 138 -11.90 -1.18 -15.07
C GLU A 138 -12.96 -1.48 -14.01
N LEU A 139 -12.95 -0.77 -12.87
CA LEU A 139 -13.97 -0.91 -11.82
C LEU A 139 -15.42 -0.70 -12.31
N ARG A 140 -15.61 -0.02 -13.46
CA ARG A 140 -16.92 0.19 -14.09
C ARG A 140 -17.45 -1.07 -14.79
N LEU A 141 -16.58 -2.02 -15.14
CA LEU A 141 -16.92 -3.27 -15.83
C LEU A 141 -17.55 -4.30 -14.89
N TYR A 142 -17.23 -4.25 -13.59
CA TYR A 142 -17.78 -5.15 -12.60
C TYR A 142 -19.26 -4.89 -12.32
N HIS A 143 -20.00 -5.98 -12.06
CA HIS A 143 -21.39 -5.92 -11.67
C HIS A 143 -21.55 -5.16 -10.33
N GLN A 144 -22.67 -4.47 -10.14
CA GLN A 144 -22.88 -3.61 -8.96
C GLN A 144 -22.74 -4.37 -7.63
N SER A 145 -23.11 -5.65 -7.60
CA SER A 145 -22.98 -6.52 -6.41
C SER A 145 -21.55 -6.93 -6.06
N GLN A 146 -20.59 -6.77 -6.97
CA GLN A 146 -19.16 -7.10 -6.77
C GLN A 146 -18.31 -5.84 -6.58
N ARG A 147 -18.81 -4.69 -7.07
CA ARG A 147 -18.04 -3.46 -7.21
C ARG A 147 -17.43 -2.95 -5.91
N ARG A 148 -18.09 -3.12 -4.76
CA ARG A 148 -17.53 -2.73 -3.46
C ARG A 148 -16.29 -3.56 -3.12
N ASP A 149 -16.42 -4.88 -3.20
CA ASP A 149 -15.38 -5.81 -2.82
C ASP A 149 -14.12 -5.61 -3.68
N GLU A 150 -14.33 -5.31 -4.97
CA GLU A 150 -13.30 -4.96 -5.95
C GLU A 150 -12.67 -3.57 -5.70
N ILE A 151 -13.43 -2.56 -5.30
CA ILE A 151 -12.87 -1.26 -4.87
C ILE A 151 -11.92 -1.47 -3.68
N GLU A 152 -12.32 -2.28 -2.70
CA GLU A 152 -11.50 -2.59 -1.53
C GLU A 152 -10.25 -3.38 -1.93
N ALA A 153 -10.36 -4.37 -2.83
CA ALA A 153 -9.23 -5.13 -3.34
C ALA A 153 -8.25 -4.27 -4.16
N ARG A 154 -8.74 -3.41 -5.07
CA ARG A 154 -7.91 -2.43 -5.81
C ARG A 154 -7.27 -1.39 -4.88
N LEU A 155 -7.90 -1.02 -3.77
CA LEU A 155 -7.30 -0.15 -2.75
C LEU A 155 -6.13 -0.86 -2.04
N VAL A 156 -6.33 -2.08 -1.54
CA VAL A 156 -5.31 -2.88 -0.84
C VAL A 156 -4.13 -3.20 -1.75
N GLN A 157 -4.40 -3.52 -3.01
CA GLN A 157 -3.39 -3.68 -4.09
C GLN A 157 -2.47 -2.45 -4.26
N GLY A 158 -2.96 -1.25 -3.91
CA GLY A 158 -2.22 0.03 -3.97
C GLY A 158 -1.67 0.52 -2.62
N MET A 159 -1.64 -0.33 -1.59
CA MET A 159 -1.05 -0.02 -0.27
C MET A 159 0.41 -0.51 -0.14
N PRO A 160 1.24 0.15 0.70
CA PRO A 160 2.54 -0.37 1.12
C PRO A 160 2.44 -1.74 1.81
N PRO A 161 3.51 -2.58 1.81
CA PRO A 161 3.38 -3.99 2.15
C PRO A 161 3.13 -4.23 3.65
N ASP A 162 3.59 -3.29 4.49
CA ASP A 162 3.35 -3.29 5.93
C ASP A 162 1.91 -2.87 6.28
N GLU A 163 1.31 -1.95 5.51
CA GLU A 163 -0.12 -1.60 5.65
C GLU A 163 -1.01 -2.81 5.28
N VAL A 164 -0.72 -3.47 4.16
CA VAL A 164 -1.41 -4.70 3.71
C VAL A 164 -1.30 -5.81 4.76
N GLU A 165 -0.12 -6.00 5.35
CA GLU A 165 0.08 -7.03 6.38
C GLU A 165 -0.65 -6.68 7.69
N ALA A 166 -0.58 -5.43 8.15
CA ALA A 166 -1.28 -4.98 9.34
C ALA A 166 -2.81 -5.11 9.18
N LEU A 167 -3.34 -4.74 8.01
CA LEU A 167 -4.75 -4.91 7.67
C LEU A 167 -5.16 -6.38 7.72
N PHE A 168 -4.35 -7.27 7.12
CA PHE A 168 -4.61 -8.72 7.12
C PHE A 168 -4.62 -9.31 8.53
N ARG A 169 -3.67 -8.91 9.39
CA ARG A 169 -3.61 -9.34 10.79
C ARG A 169 -4.83 -8.88 11.58
N SER A 170 -5.38 -7.70 11.27
CA SER A 170 -6.61 -7.19 11.88
C SER A 170 -7.84 -7.98 11.44
N PHE A 171 -8.10 -8.06 10.12
CA PHE A 171 -9.32 -8.69 9.59
C PHE A 171 -9.35 -10.22 9.71
N CYS A 172 -8.18 -10.87 9.82
CA CYS A 172 -8.07 -12.32 10.06
C CYS A 172 -7.62 -12.68 11.49
N ALA A 173 -7.72 -11.76 12.46
CA ALA A 173 -7.23 -11.93 13.83
C ALA A 173 -7.74 -13.22 14.52
N GLU A 174 -9.03 -13.53 14.40
CA GLU A 174 -9.64 -14.73 15.00
C GLU A 174 -9.01 -16.01 14.45
N ARG A 175 -8.87 -16.11 13.11
CA ARG A 175 -8.27 -17.27 12.43
C ARG A 175 -6.79 -17.46 12.78
N LEU A 176 -6.08 -16.36 13.02
CA LEU A 176 -4.68 -16.39 13.47
C LEU A 176 -4.55 -16.82 14.95
N SER A 177 -5.49 -16.41 15.80
CA SER A 177 -5.50 -16.71 17.24
C SER A 177 -5.86 -18.18 17.52
N HIS A 178 -6.89 -18.72 16.85
CA HIS A 178 -7.35 -20.09 17.06
C HIS A 178 -6.35 -21.18 16.64
N ARG A 179 -5.27 -20.82 15.94
CA ARG A 179 -4.17 -21.74 15.59
C ARG A 179 -3.02 -21.76 16.58
N GLN A 180 -3.08 -20.99 17.65
CA GLN A 180 -2.17 -21.11 18.81
C GLN A 180 -2.58 -22.30 19.70
N VAL A 181 -2.54 -23.50 19.10
CA VAL A 181 -2.44 -24.86 19.69
C VAL A 181 -3.31 -25.17 20.93
N PRO A 182 -4.31 -26.07 20.84
CA PRO A 182 -4.87 -26.72 22.03
C PRO A 182 -3.75 -27.48 22.76
N PRO A 183 -3.62 -27.36 24.10
CA PRO A 183 -2.58 -28.07 24.83
C PRO A 183 -2.68 -29.59 24.59
N PRO A 184 -1.55 -30.32 24.53
CA PRO A 184 -1.60 -31.78 24.41
C PRO A 184 -2.42 -32.37 25.56
N PRO A 185 -3.22 -33.42 25.32
CA PRO A 185 -4.03 -34.03 26.36
C PRO A 185 -3.12 -34.45 27.52
N ALA A 186 -3.50 -34.06 28.73
CA ALA A 186 -2.72 -34.36 29.92
C ALA A 186 -2.54 -35.87 30.05
N VAL A 187 -1.32 -36.36 29.89
CA VAL A 187 -0.99 -37.76 30.09
C VAL A 187 -1.33 -38.11 31.54
N PRO A 188 -2.25 -39.06 31.80
CA PRO A 188 -2.55 -39.47 33.16
C PRO A 188 -1.27 -39.97 33.82
N ARG A 189 -0.88 -39.33 34.93
CA ARG A 189 0.18 -39.87 35.77
C ARG A 189 -0.35 -41.12 36.43
N SER A 190 0.04 -42.29 35.91
CA SER A 190 -0.11 -43.56 36.62
C SER A 190 0.52 -43.43 38.00
N ALA A 191 -0.23 -43.83 39.02
CA ALA A 191 0.25 -43.87 40.40
C ALA A 191 -0.50 -44.96 41.19
N PRO A 192 0.16 -45.65 42.14
CA PRO A 192 1.60 -45.90 42.23
C PRO A 192 2.03 -47.16 41.46
#